data_AF-X1NAH0-F1
#
_entry.id   AF-X1NAH0-F1
#
_cell.length_a   1.000
_cell.length_b   1.000
_cell.length_c   1.000
_cell.angle_alpha   90.00
_cell.angle_beta   90.00
_cell.angle_gamma   90.00
#
_symmetry.space_group_name_H-M   'P 1'
#
loop_
_entity.id
_entity.type
_entity.pdbx_description
1 polymer ?
#
loop_
_entity_poly.entity_id
_entity_poly.type
_entity_poly.pdbx_seq_one_letter_code
_entity_poly.pdbx_strand_id
1 'polypeptide(L)'
;GHVSVILGSLPYEFIAEEFGIPGAITGFEPVDLLLGIISVLKQIESGQPRVDIAYPRMVKREGNLVARRLMDRVFEVADGEWRGFGIIPGSALILREKKMDAVEKFSMDTSSSWENKNCRCGDVVKGAIEPPECPLFRKVCSPEKPMGPCMVSVEGSCLIHYKYGDVEWIA
;
A
#
# COMPACT_ATOMS: atom_id res chain seq x y z
N GLY A 1 1.29 9.66 -0.79
CA GLY A 1 1.35 10.37 -2.08
C GLY A 1 0.05 10.25 -2.87
N HIS A 2 0.05 9.48 -3.96
CA HIS A 2 -1.06 9.48 -4.94
C HIS A 2 -2.43 9.12 -4.38
N VAL A 3 -2.53 8.12 -3.50
CA VAL A 3 -3.82 7.79 -2.84
C VAL A 3 -4.39 9.01 -2.12
N SER A 4 -3.54 9.75 -1.41
CA SER A 4 -3.91 10.96 -0.67
C SER A 4 -4.27 12.14 -1.56
N VAL A 5 -3.84 12.18 -2.83
CA VAL A 5 -4.34 13.18 -3.79
C VAL A 5 -5.85 13.00 -4.03
N ILE A 6 -6.32 11.75 -3.99
CA ILE A 6 -7.73 11.41 -4.16
C ILE A 6 -8.49 11.53 -2.83
N LEU A 7 -7.98 10.92 -1.77
CA LEU A 7 -8.70 10.77 -0.50
C LEU A 7 -8.53 11.96 0.45
N GLY A 8 -7.44 12.71 0.31
CA GLY A 8 -7.01 13.72 1.26
C GLY A 8 -6.31 13.13 2.48
N SER A 9 -6.15 13.90 3.55
CA SER A 9 -5.57 13.43 4.82
C SER A 9 -6.61 12.85 5.76
N LEU A 10 -7.87 13.28 5.65
CA LEU A 10 -8.95 12.92 6.59
C LEU A 10 -9.04 11.42 6.91
N PRO A 11 -8.99 10.49 5.93
CA PRO A 11 -9.15 9.06 6.24
C PRO A 11 -7.98 8.43 7.00
N TYR A 12 -6.88 9.16 7.19
CA TYR A 12 -5.72 8.70 7.92
C TYR A 12 -5.63 9.30 9.33
N GLU A 13 -6.39 10.36 9.65
CA GLU A 13 -6.26 11.12 10.91
C GLU A 13 -6.45 10.23 12.14
N PHE A 14 -7.30 9.20 12.04
CA PHE A 14 -7.52 8.20 13.10
C PHE A 14 -6.24 7.48 13.55
N ILE A 15 -5.23 7.33 12.68
CA ILE A 15 -3.95 6.68 13.02
C ILE A 15 -3.24 7.47 14.13
N ALA A 16 -3.26 8.80 14.05
CA ALA A 16 -2.66 9.64 15.06
C ALA A 16 -3.58 9.79 16.27
N GLU A 17 -4.89 9.96 16.05
CA GLU A 17 -5.88 10.22 17.12
C GLU A 17 -6.13 9.01 18.01
N GLU A 18 -6.22 7.81 17.44
CA GLU A 18 -6.57 6.59 18.17
C GLU A 18 -5.34 5.79 18.60
N PHE A 19 -4.27 5.78 17.79
CA PHE A 19 -3.08 4.97 18.06
C PHE A 19 -1.85 5.80 18.48
N GLY A 20 -1.92 7.12 18.43
CA GLY A 20 -0.78 7.99 18.76
C GLY A 20 0.40 7.86 17.79
N ILE A 21 0.17 7.32 16.59
CA ILE A 21 1.23 7.06 15.61
C ILE A 21 1.39 8.31 14.70
N PRO A 22 2.56 8.95 14.68
CA PRO A 22 2.81 10.10 13.80
C PRO A 22 2.88 9.66 12.33
N GLY A 23 2.36 10.51 11.44
CA GLY A 23 2.35 10.24 10.00
C GLY A 23 2.65 11.49 9.18
N ALA A 24 3.16 11.28 7.96
CA ALA A 24 3.35 12.33 6.99
C ALA A 24 2.99 11.85 5.58
N ILE A 25 2.16 12.62 4.87
CA ILE A 25 1.82 12.38 3.47
C ILE A 25 2.88 13.06 2.60
N THR A 26 3.71 12.27 1.94
CA THR A 26 4.78 12.77 1.07
C THR A 26 4.43 12.65 -0.42
N GLY A 27 5.19 13.39 -1.22
CA GLY A 27 5.39 13.10 -2.64
C GLY A 27 6.40 11.97 -2.83
N PHE A 28 7.00 11.90 -4.01
CA PHE A 28 7.89 10.81 -4.44
C PHE A 28 9.29 11.29 -4.83
N GLU A 29 9.55 12.60 -4.81
CA GLU A 29 10.90 13.11 -4.99
C GLU A 29 11.71 12.83 -3.72
N PRO A 30 13.04 12.62 -3.81
CA PRO A 30 13.88 12.37 -2.64
C PRO A 30 13.72 13.44 -1.54
N VAL A 31 13.57 14.71 -1.93
CA VAL A 31 13.33 15.82 -0.99
C VAL A 31 11.98 15.71 -0.27
N ASP A 32 10.94 15.19 -0.93
CA ASP A 32 9.63 15.00 -0.30
C ASP A 32 9.70 13.94 0.80
N LEU A 33 10.44 12.85 0.54
CA LEU A 33 10.66 11.79 1.52
C LEU A 33 11.43 12.32 2.74
N LEU A 34 12.50 13.09 2.51
CA LEU A 34 13.27 13.73 3.59
C LEU A 34 12.40 14.69 4.42
N LEU A 35 11.55 15.51 3.77
CA LEU A 35 10.61 16.38 4.46
C LEU A 35 9.60 15.60 5.30
N GLY A 36 9.09 14.47 4.79
CA GLY A 36 8.22 13.57 5.54
C GLY A 36 8.90 13.00 6.78
N ILE A 37 10.12 12.49 6.63
CA ILE A 37 10.93 11.96 7.74
C ILE A 37 11.15 13.05 8.81
N ILE A 38 11.55 14.25 8.40
CA ILE A 38 11.74 15.39 9.32
C ILE A 38 10.43 15.74 10.05
N SER A 39 9.29 15.72 9.36
CA SER A 39 7.98 15.97 9.99
C SER A 39 7.68 14.93 11.08
N VAL A 40 7.84 13.64 10.77
CA VAL A 40 7.61 12.55 11.72
C VAL A 40 8.55 12.67 12.93
N LEU A 41 9.83 12.94 12.73
CA LEU A 41 10.80 13.11 13.82
C LEU A 41 10.42 14.26 14.76
N LYS A 42 9.99 15.41 14.21
CA LYS A 42 9.50 16.55 15.02
C LYS A 42 8.24 16.21 15.82
N GLN A 43 7.34 15.40 15.25
CA GLN A 43 6.15 14.94 15.97
C GLN A 43 6.51 14.02 17.14
N ILE A 44 7.48 13.12 16.94
CA ILE A 44 8.02 12.26 18.00
C ILE A 44 8.66 13.10 19.11
N GLU A 45 9.53 14.05 18.75
CA GLU A 45 10.21 14.93 19.72
C GLU A 45 9.22 15.77 20.54
N SER A 46 8.18 16.30 19.90
CA SER A 46 7.16 17.13 20.57
C SER A 46 6.07 16.34 21.28
N GLY A 47 5.98 15.01 21.09
CA GLY A 47 4.90 14.18 21.61
C GLY A 47 3.52 14.52 21.05
N GLN A 48 3.45 15.12 19.86
CA GLN A 48 2.21 15.57 19.22
C GLN A 48 1.99 14.85 17.88
N PRO A 49 1.46 13.61 17.91
CA PRO A 49 1.19 12.86 16.70
C PRO A 49 0.07 13.51 15.89
N ARG A 50 0.26 13.57 14.58
CA ARG A 50 -0.74 14.00 13.58
C ARG A 50 -0.46 13.33 12.24
N VAL A 51 -1.39 13.46 11.30
CA VAL A 51 -1.09 13.16 9.89
C VAL A 51 -0.76 14.46 9.17
N ASP A 52 0.53 14.75 9.03
CA ASP A 52 0.99 15.98 8.40
C ASP A 52 0.95 15.88 6.86
N ILE A 53 0.69 17.00 6.17
CA ILE A 53 0.70 17.06 4.71
C ILE A 53 2.04 17.65 4.26
N ALA A 54 3.05 16.78 4.11
CA ALA A 54 4.36 17.13 3.56
C ALA A 54 4.37 17.18 2.00
N TYR A 55 3.19 17.17 1.37
CA TYR A 55 3.01 17.25 -0.08
C TYR A 55 1.90 18.25 -0.48
N PRO A 56 1.93 19.50 0.03
CA PRO A 56 0.81 20.44 -0.09
C PRO A 56 0.54 20.90 -1.52
N ARG A 57 1.53 20.75 -2.42
CA ARG A 57 1.41 21.10 -3.83
C ARG A 57 0.40 20.23 -4.59
N MET A 58 0.10 19.02 -4.10
CA MET A 58 -0.85 18.10 -4.74
C MET A 58 -1.95 17.60 -3.80
N VAL A 59 -1.72 17.59 -2.48
CA VAL A 59 -2.66 17.02 -1.51
C VAL A 59 -3.38 18.12 -0.74
N LYS A 60 -4.71 18.05 -0.75
CA LYS A 60 -5.60 18.83 0.13
C LYS A 60 -6.13 17.95 1.23
N ARG A 61 -6.48 18.52 2.39
CA ARG A 61 -7.04 17.76 3.52
C ARG A 61 -8.29 16.97 3.12
N GLU A 62 -9.18 17.58 2.36
CA GLU A 62 -10.42 16.99 1.87
C GLU A 62 -10.25 16.06 0.66
N GLY A 63 -9.08 16.08 0.03
CA GLY A 63 -8.79 15.32 -1.19
C GLY A 63 -9.51 15.86 -2.42
N ASN A 64 -9.80 14.97 -3.37
CA ASN A 64 -10.54 15.28 -4.58
C ASN A 64 -12.02 14.91 -4.40
N LEU A 65 -12.84 15.90 -4.04
CA LEU A 65 -14.28 15.71 -3.80
C LEU A 65 -15.03 15.15 -5.02
N VAL A 66 -14.62 15.49 -6.24
CA VAL A 66 -15.27 14.98 -7.47
C VAL A 66 -14.97 13.49 -7.65
N ALA A 67 -13.71 13.08 -7.49
CA ALA A 67 -13.30 11.68 -7.58
C ALA A 67 -13.97 10.83 -6.48
N ARG A 68 -14.02 11.34 -5.24
CA ARG A 68 -14.69 10.65 -4.12
C ARG A 68 -16.17 10.45 -4.40
N ARG A 69 -16.91 11.48 -4.83
CA ARG A 69 -18.33 11.34 -5.22
C ARG A 69 -18.55 10.33 -6.34
N LEU A 70 -17.63 10.28 -7.31
CA LEU A 70 -17.70 9.30 -8.39
C LEU A 70 -17.49 7.87 -7.88
N MET A 71 -16.49 7.67 -7.03
CA MET A 71 -16.24 6.38 -6.38
C MET A 71 -17.45 5.93 -5.57
N ASP A 72 -18.00 6.80 -4.72
CA ASP A 72 -19.16 6.49 -3.87
C ASP A 72 -20.40 6.11 -4.68
N ARG A 73 -20.55 6.70 -5.87
CA ARG A 73 -21.64 6.42 -6.81
C ARG A 73 -21.49 5.05 -7.49
N VAL A 74 -20.26 4.63 -7.79
CA VAL A 74 -19.99 3.41 -8.57
C VAL A 74 -19.77 2.20 -7.67
N PHE A 75 -19.15 2.41 -6.51
CA PHE A 75 -18.69 1.37 -5.62
C PHE A 75 -19.36 1.43 -4.25
N GLU A 76 -19.41 0.28 -3.60
CA GLU A 76 -19.72 0.12 -2.19
C GLU A 76 -18.60 -0.61 -1.47
N VAL A 77 -18.48 -0.34 -0.16
CA VAL A 77 -17.46 -0.95 0.69
C VAL A 77 -17.86 -2.38 1.03
N ALA A 78 -16.89 -3.29 0.97
CA ALA A 78 -17.06 -4.69 1.34
C ALA A 78 -15.79 -5.21 2.03
N ASP A 79 -15.89 -6.42 2.58
CA ASP A 79 -14.74 -7.14 3.10
C ASP A 79 -13.86 -7.61 1.92
N GLY A 80 -12.56 -7.47 2.08
CA GLY A 80 -11.59 -7.76 1.03
C GLY A 80 -10.60 -8.82 1.46
N GLU A 81 -10.28 -9.77 0.58
CA GLU A 81 -9.17 -10.69 0.79
C GLU A 81 -7.86 -10.03 0.32
N TRP A 82 -6.92 -9.87 1.24
CA TRP A 82 -5.60 -9.31 0.99
C TRP A 82 -4.54 -10.39 1.17
N ARG A 83 -3.76 -10.64 0.11
CA ARG A 83 -2.69 -11.64 0.15
C ARG A 83 -1.73 -11.37 1.30
N GLY A 84 -1.53 -12.37 2.15
CA GLY A 84 -0.69 -12.31 3.34
C GLY A 84 -1.40 -11.80 4.60
N PHE A 85 -2.55 -11.15 4.47
CA PHE A 85 -3.35 -10.63 5.59
C PHE A 85 -4.66 -11.39 5.81
N GLY A 86 -5.15 -12.11 4.79
CA GLY A 86 -6.46 -12.75 4.81
C GLY A 86 -7.57 -11.73 4.56
N ILE A 87 -8.77 -12.01 5.08
CA ILE A 87 -9.92 -11.12 4.92
C ILE A 87 -9.79 -9.94 5.91
N ILE A 88 -9.77 -8.72 5.37
CA ILE A 88 -9.78 -7.48 6.15
C ILE A 88 -11.17 -6.83 6.00
N PRO A 89 -11.90 -6.58 7.10
CA PRO A 89 -13.21 -5.95 7.05
C PRO A 89 -13.18 -4.57 6.42
N GLY A 90 -14.17 -4.28 5.56
CA GLY A 90 -14.35 -2.95 4.95
C GLY A 90 -13.15 -2.43 4.12
N SER A 91 -12.33 -3.33 3.57
CA SER A 91 -11.08 -3.00 2.89
C SER A 91 -11.15 -3.07 1.36
N ALA A 92 -12.28 -3.52 0.80
CA ALA A 92 -12.49 -3.65 -0.64
C ALA A 92 -13.60 -2.73 -1.14
N LEU A 93 -13.55 -2.46 -2.44
CA LEU A 93 -14.61 -1.81 -3.19
C LEU A 93 -15.19 -2.80 -4.20
N ILE A 94 -16.50 -2.98 -4.16
CA ILE A 94 -17.23 -3.79 -5.14
C ILE A 94 -18.20 -2.92 -5.93
N LEU A 95 -18.54 -3.33 -7.15
CA LEU A 95 -19.48 -2.58 -7.98
C LEU A 95 -20.88 -2.61 -7.33
N ARG A 96 -21.52 -1.44 -7.25
CA ARG A 96 -22.94 -1.34 -6.86
C ARG A 96 -23.84 -1.99 -7.92
N GLU A 97 -23.53 -1.74 -9.19
CA GLU A 97 -24.27 -2.35 -10.30
C GLU A 97 -23.76 -3.77 -10.56
N LYS A 98 -24.35 -4.76 -9.88
CA LYS A 98 -23.95 -6.18 -9.97
C LYS A 98 -23.98 -6.73 -11.40
N LYS A 99 -24.83 -6.21 -12.28
CA LYS A 99 -24.89 -6.61 -13.70
C LYS A 99 -23.62 -6.26 -14.49
N MET A 100 -22.83 -5.30 -13.99
CA MET A 100 -21.55 -4.89 -14.56
C MET A 100 -20.37 -5.62 -13.94
N ASP A 101 -20.59 -6.34 -12.83
CA ASP A 101 -19.57 -7.18 -12.20
C ASP A 101 -19.43 -8.50 -12.97
N ALA A 102 -18.21 -8.83 -13.39
CA ALA A 102 -17.95 -10.04 -14.17
C ALA A 102 -18.16 -11.33 -13.34
N VAL A 103 -17.84 -11.30 -12.05
CA VAL A 103 -18.01 -12.44 -11.15
C VAL A 103 -19.49 -12.79 -11.06
N GLU A 104 -20.33 -11.77 -10.86
CA GLU A 104 -21.78 -11.92 -10.81
C GLU A 104 -22.37 -12.29 -12.19
N LYS A 105 -22.01 -11.54 -13.23
CA LYS A 105 -22.56 -11.70 -14.59
C LYS A 105 -22.28 -13.06 -15.20
N PHE A 106 -21.10 -13.63 -14.93
CA PHE A 106 -20.67 -14.91 -15.50
C PHE A 106 -20.66 -16.05 -14.47
N SER A 107 -21.14 -15.80 -13.26
CA SER A 107 -21.16 -16.79 -12.16
C SER A 107 -19.80 -17.46 -11.95
N MET A 108 -18.73 -16.65 -11.92
CA MET A 108 -17.37 -17.14 -11.80
C MET A 108 -17.09 -17.64 -10.38
N ASP A 109 -16.42 -18.79 -10.27
CA ASP A 109 -15.88 -19.25 -9.00
C ASP A 109 -14.51 -18.58 -8.75
N THR A 110 -14.42 -17.82 -7.66
CA THR A 110 -13.20 -17.10 -7.23
C THR A 110 -12.53 -17.74 -6.02
N SER A 111 -12.95 -18.93 -5.61
CA SER A 111 -12.48 -19.60 -4.38
C SER A 111 -11.03 -20.10 -4.44
N SER A 112 -10.45 -20.25 -5.64
CA SER A 112 -9.08 -20.76 -5.80
C SER A 112 -8.07 -19.63 -6.00
N SER A 113 -7.12 -19.50 -5.07
CA SER A 113 -5.91 -18.72 -5.29
C SER A 113 -4.69 -19.65 -5.18
N TRP A 114 -3.84 -19.65 -6.21
CA TRP A 114 -2.58 -20.38 -6.15
C TRP A 114 -1.61 -19.60 -5.25
N GLU A 115 -1.12 -20.26 -4.20
CA GLU A 115 -0.07 -19.71 -3.34
C GLU A 115 1.10 -20.69 -3.22
N ASN A 116 2.29 -20.22 -3.56
CA ASN A 116 3.52 -20.93 -3.28
C ASN A 116 3.85 -20.81 -1.78
N LYS A 117 3.66 -21.90 -1.03
CA LYS A 117 3.91 -21.97 0.42
C LYS A 117 5.35 -21.62 0.83
N ASN A 118 6.32 -21.72 -0.08
CA ASN A 118 7.71 -21.35 0.20
C ASN A 118 7.99 -19.86 -0.04
N CYS A 119 7.07 -19.13 -0.67
CA CYS A 119 7.20 -17.69 -0.89
C CYS A 119 6.81 -16.93 0.38
N ARG A 120 7.67 -16.01 0.81
CA ARG A 120 7.44 -15.15 1.99
C ARG A 120 6.90 -13.75 1.63
N CYS A 121 6.30 -13.57 0.46
CA CYS A 121 5.81 -12.26 -0.01
C CYS A 121 4.78 -11.65 0.95
N GLY A 122 3.94 -12.46 1.61
CA GLY A 122 3.02 -11.95 2.64
C GLY A 122 3.74 -11.28 3.82
N ASP A 123 4.92 -11.76 4.21
CA ASP A 123 5.70 -11.16 5.31
C ASP A 123 6.49 -9.94 4.84
N VAL A 124 6.95 -9.93 3.58
CA VAL A 124 7.55 -8.75 2.95
C VAL A 124 6.55 -7.59 2.89
N VAL A 125 5.30 -7.84 2.48
CA VAL A 125 4.27 -6.78 2.39
C VAL A 125 3.87 -6.26 3.77
N LYS A 126 3.91 -7.08 4.82
CA LYS A 126 3.72 -6.64 6.21
C LYS A 126 4.89 -5.82 6.76
N GLY A 127 6.02 -5.78 6.06
CA GLY A 127 7.27 -5.22 6.58
C GLY A 127 7.89 -6.05 7.71
N ALA A 128 7.54 -7.34 7.83
CA ALA A 128 8.08 -8.22 8.85
C ALA A 128 9.46 -8.80 8.47
N ILE A 129 9.77 -8.83 7.17
CA ILE A 129 11.09 -9.20 6.62
C ILE A 129 11.40 -8.33 5.39
N GLU A 130 12.67 -8.16 5.10
CA GLU A 130 13.17 -7.62 3.83
C GLU A 130 13.25 -8.71 2.74
N PRO A 131 13.24 -8.33 1.45
CA PRO A 131 13.34 -9.31 0.36
C PRO A 131 14.53 -10.30 0.46
N PRO A 132 15.76 -9.90 0.85
CA PRO A 132 16.89 -10.83 1.00
C PRO A 132 16.70 -11.90 2.07
N GLU A 133 15.84 -11.67 3.07
CA GLU A 133 15.54 -12.64 4.12
C GLU A 133 14.61 -13.77 3.63
N CYS A 134 13.96 -13.59 2.47
CA CYS A 134 13.19 -14.66 1.83
C CYS A 134 14.13 -15.73 1.24
N PRO A 135 13.98 -17.02 1.58
CA PRO A 135 14.92 -18.06 1.16
C PRO A 135 14.94 -18.30 -0.36
N LEU A 136 13.93 -17.82 -1.09
CA LEU A 136 13.82 -17.96 -2.54
C LEU A 136 14.44 -16.80 -3.31
N PHE A 137 14.60 -15.62 -2.68
CA PHE A 137 15.03 -14.39 -3.33
C PHE A 137 16.42 -14.53 -3.95
N ARG A 138 16.58 -14.17 -5.22
CA ARG A 138 17.84 -14.29 -5.99
C ARG A 138 18.44 -15.69 -6.11
N LYS A 139 17.72 -16.71 -5.65
CA LYS A 139 18.07 -18.12 -5.86
C LYS A 139 17.20 -18.67 -6.97
N VAL A 140 15.98 -19.07 -6.61
CA VAL A 140 15.00 -19.60 -7.57
C VAL A 140 13.94 -18.58 -7.97
N CYS A 141 13.83 -17.47 -7.24
CA CYS A 141 12.93 -16.35 -7.53
C CYS A 141 13.71 -15.18 -8.14
N SER A 142 13.45 -14.91 -9.41
CA SER A 142 14.00 -13.79 -10.19
C SER A 142 12.90 -13.14 -11.05
N PRO A 143 13.14 -11.99 -11.68
CA PRO A 143 12.19 -11.37 -12.61
C PRO A 143 11.81 -12.29 -13.79
N GLU A 144 12.75 -13.10 -14.28
CA GLU A 144 12.52 -14.07 -15.36
C GLU A 144 11.79 -15.33 -14.87
N LYS A 145 11.99 -15.69 -13.60
CA LYS A 145 11.34 -16.85 -12.95
C LYS A 145 10.75 -16.44 -11.59
N PRO A 146 9.63 -15.70 -11.57
CA PRO A 146 9.06 -15.20 -10.34
C PRO A 146 8.36 -16.31 -9.56
N MET A 147 8.64 -16.43 -8.27
CA MET A 147 8.01 -17.42 -7.38
C MET A 147 6.84 -16.86 -6.55
N GLY A 148 6.57 -15.56 -6.67
CA GLY A 148 5.49 -14.86 -5.97
C GLY A 148 5.26 -13.44 -6.54
N PRO A 149 4.14 -12.80 -6.21
CA PRO A 149 3.70 -11.57 -6.88
C PRO A 149 4.60 -10.37 -6.60
N CYS A 150 5.28 -10.34 -5.44
CA CYS A 150 6.24 -9.29 -5.10
C CYS A 150 7.40 -9.20 -6.09
N MET A 151 7.69 -10.27 -6.85
CA MET A 151 8.74 -10.29 -7.91
C MET A 151 8.17 -9.97 -9.31
N VAL A 152 6.85 -10.04 -9.49
CA VAL A 152 6.16 -9.75 -10.76
C VAL A 152 5.75 -8.28 -10.84
N SER A 153 5.20 -7.74 -9.76
CA SER A 153 4.66 -6.38 -9.73
C SER A 153 5.77 -5.34 -9.87
N VAL A 154 5.54 -4.33 -10.69
CA VAL A 154 6.43 -3.16 -10.83
C VAL A 154 6.56 -2.36 -9.53
N GLU A 155 5.53 -2.40 -8.68
CA GLU A 155 5.52 -1.82 -7.34
C GLU A 155 5.92 -2.84 -6.25
N GLY A 156 6.27 -4.07 -6.64
CA GLY A 156 6.60 -5.14 -5.71
C GLY A 156 7.96 -4.93 -5.05
N SER A 157 8.00 -4.96 -3.72
CA SER A 157 9.24 -4.75 -2.95
C SER A 157 10.36 -5.69 -3.34
N CYS A 158 10.06 -6.96 -3.68
CA CYS A 158 11.08 -7.89 -4.14
C CYS A 158 11.65 -7.48 -5.51
N LEU A 159 10.83 -7.09 -6.47
CA LEU A 159 11.33 -6.66 -7.78
C LEU A 159 12.17 -5.38 -7.67
N ILE A 160 11.71 -4.41 -6.88
CA ILE A 160 12.43 -3.15 -6.64
C ILE A 160 13.79 -3.44 -5.99
N HIS A 161 13.80 -4.25 -4.94
CA HIS A 161 15.04 -4.64 -4.25
C HIS A 161 15.95 -5.49 -5.15
N TYR A 162 15.39 -6.34 -6.02
CA TYR A 162 16.19 -7.09 -6.99
C TYR A 162 16.94 -6.16 -7.95
N LYS A 163 16.29 -5.08 -8.41
CA LYS A 163 16.86 -4.12 -9.36
C LYS A 163 17.88 -3.17 -8.73
N TYR A 164 17.65 -2.75 -7.49
CA TYR A 164 18.36 -1.61 -6.89
C TYR A 164 18.91 -1.87 -5.48
N GLY A 165 18.76 -3.06 -4.92
CA GLY A 165 19.11 -3.36 -3.52
C GLY A 165 20.60 -3.59 -3.25
N ASP A 166 21.42 -3.84 -4.28
CA ASP A 166 22.87 -4.09 -4.13
C ASP A 166 23.72 -2.82 -4.00
N VAL A 167 23.12 -1.70 -3.60
CA VAL A 167 23.87 -0.47 -3.46
C VAL A 167 24.65 -0.57 -2.14
N GLU A 168 25.96 -0.79 -2.23
CA GLU A 168 26.87 -0.58 -1.09
C GLU A 168 26.73 0.87 -0.64
N TRP A 169 26.14 1.08 0.53
CA TRP A 169 26.16 2.38 1.17
C TRP A 169 27.61 2.67 1.56
N ILE A 170 28.20 3.70 0.95
CA ILE A 170 29.46 4.26 1.44
C ILE A 170 29.14 4.86 2.81
N ALA A 171 29.52 4.13 3.86
CA ALA A 171 29.50 4.59 5.24
C ALA A 171 30.60 5.62 5.49
#